data_AF-A0A0M3J8G8-F1
#
_entry.id   AF-A0A0M3J8G8-F1
#
_cell.length_a   1.000
_cell.length_b   1.000
_cell.length_c   1.000
_cell.angle_alpha   90.00
_cell.angle_beta   90.00
_cell.angle_gamma   90.00
#
_symmetry.space_group_name_H-M   'P 1'
#
loop_
_entity.id
_entity.type
_entity.pdbx_description
1 polymer ?
#
loop_
_entity_poly.entity_id
_entity_poly.type
_entity_poly.pdbx_seq_one_letter_code
_entity_poly.pdbx_strand_id
1 'polypeptide(L)'
;MDSTGAPTRFRESKRRGQNPKQMNDEITREASCSTNDPPPASQKKRRLHTYERARAAYERIQAERKAERERQQAERESRQKALESYLSTKRKMDKALKKRNKKGQPKLNAQIEVLLEKIQKRQSQ
;
A
#
# COMPACT_ATOMS: atom_id res chain seq x y z
N MET A 1 -24.58 -24.14 -8.98
CA MET A 1 -23.30 -23.99 -9.71
C MET A 1 -22.50 -23.01 -8.89
N ASP A 2 -21.90 -23.51 -7.80
CA ASP A 2 -21.28 -22.67 -6.77
C ASP A 2 -19.89 -23.22 -6.50
N SER A 3 -18.89 -22.67 -7.19
CA SER A 3 -17.48 -22.98 -6.97
C SER A 3 -16.91 -22.07 -5.89
N THR A 4 -17.29 -22.33 -4.64
CA THR A 4 -16.58 -21.79 -3.47
C THR A 4 -15.23 -22.48 -3.37
N GLY A 5 -14.17 -21.80 -3.81
CA GLY A 5 -12.79 -22.26 -3.67
C GLY A 5 -12.43 -22.41 -2.19
N ALA A 6 -12.06 -23.63 -1.80
CA ALA A 6 -11.66 -23.97 -0.44
C ALA A 6 -10.36 -23.22 -0.04
N PRO A 7 -10.21 -22.78 1.22
CA PRO A 7 -8.95 -22.20 1.68
C PRO A 7 -7.89 -23.31 1.81
N THR A 8 -6.82 -23.18 1.03
CA THR A 8 -5.62 -24.00 1.15
C THR A 8 -5.04 -23.83 2.56
N ARG A 9 -5.01 -24.91 3.34
CA ARG A 9 -4.31 -24.96 4.64
C ARG A 9 -2.82 -24.76 4.40
N PHE A 10 -2.33 -23.55 4.61
CA PHE A 10 -0.90 -23.26 4.67
C PHE A 10 -0.30 -24.06 5.83
N ARG A 11 0.53 -25.06 5.49
CA ARG A 11 1.19 -25.94 6.46
C ARG A 11 2.27 -25.13 7.17
N GLU A 12 1.98 -24.70 8.41
CA GLU A 12 2.92 -24.04 9.30
C GLU A 12 4.05 -25.00 9.67
N SER A 13 5.11 -25.04 8.87
CA SER A 13 6.37 -25.70 9.22
C SER A 13 7.05 -24.92 10.34
N LYS A 14 6.99 -25.50 11.55
CA LYS A 14 7.71 -25.12 12.77
C LYS A 14 9.20 -24.93 12.49
N ARG A 15 9.60 -23.71 12.10
CA ARG A 15 11.01 -23.32 12.03
C ARG A 15 11.50 -23.14 13.45
N ARG A 16 12.30 -24.12 13.89
CA ARG A 16 13.06 -24.11 15.15
C ARG A 16 13.80 -22.77 15.26
N GLY A 17 13.75 -22.19 16.46
CA GLY A 17 14.30 -20.88 16.75
C GLY A 17 15.74 -20.74 16.26
N GLN A 18 15.94 -19.80 15.34
CA GLN A 18 17.25 -19.18 15.18
C GLN A 18 17.32 -18.03 16.20
N ASN A 19 18.24 -18.18 17.16
CA ASN A 19 18.70 -17.08 17.99
C ASN A 19 19.12 -15.91 17.07
N PRO A 20 18.61 -14.68 17.24
CA PRO A 20 19.19 -13.52 16.58
C PRO A 20 20.53 -13.20 17.26
N LYS A 21 21.58 -13.94 16.86
CA LYS A 21 22.95 -13.53 17.08
C LYS A 21 23.16 -12.27 16.23
N GLN A 22 23.18 -11.13 16.93
CA GLN A 22 24.00 -9.95 16.65
C GLN A 22 24.28 -9.68 15.16
N MET A 23 23.41 -8.90 14.52
CA MET A 23 23.80 -8.10 13.36
C MET A 23 23.42 -6.67 13.67
N ASN A 24 24.41 -5.85 14.02
CA ASN A 24 24.44 -4.39 13.92
C ASN A 24 25.76 -3.91 14.54
N ASP A 25 26.86 -4.09 13.82
CA ASP A 25 28.13 -3.38 14.06
C ASP A 25 28.89 -3.14 12.72
N GLU A 26 28.17 -2.98 11.60
CA GLU A 26 28.79 -2.69 10.31
C GLU A 26 28.00 -1.63 9.53
N ILE A 27 27.99 -0.40 10.06
CA ILE A 27 27.77 0.81 9.26
C ILE A 27 28.82 1.83 9.71
N THR A 28 30.07 1.64 9.29
CA THR A 28 31.08 2.70 9.13
C THR A 28 32.34 2.11 8.46
N ARG A 29 32.31 1.92 7.14
CA ARG A 29 33.52 1.81 6.30
C ARG A 29 33.21 2.31 4.90
N GLU A 30 33.01 3.61 4.79
CA GLU A 30 33.18 4.36 3.54
C GLU A 30 34.43 5.21 3.77
N ALA A 31 35.57 4.84 3.18
CA ALA A 31 36.77 5.66 3.19
C ALA A 31 37.49 5.62 1.85
N SER A 32 37.46 6.75 1.13
CA SER A 32 38.57 7.46 0.45
C SER A 32 37.93 8.42 -0.56
N CYS A 33 38.37 9.66 -0.79
CA CYS A 33 39.67 10.37 -0.71
C CYS A 33 39.36 11.89 -0.65
N SER A 34 40.18 12.87 -0.24
CA SER A 34 41.59 13.04 0.10
C SER A 34 41.74 14.46 0.68
N THR A 35 42.18 14.62 1.94
CA THR A 35 42.94 15.80 2.43
C THR A 35 43.82 15.35 3.59
N ASN A 36 45.07 15.85 3.62
CA ASN A 36 46.12 15.46 4.57
C ASN A 36 45.88 16.06 5.97
N ASP A 37 45.00 15.46 6.76
CA ASP A 37 44.84 15.80 8.18
C ASP A 37 45.17 14.61 9.09
N PRO A 38 45.83 14.82 10.24
CA PRO A 38 46.14 13.73 11.18
C PRO A 38 44.84 13.09 11.69
N PRO A 39 44.80 11.75 11.86
CA PRO A 39 43.56 11.05 12.21
C PRO A 39 43.04 11.53 13.57
N PRO A 40 41.75 11.88 13.70
CA PRO A 40 41.19 12.29 14.98
C PRO A 40 41.27 11.12 15.96
N ALA A 41 41.81 11.40 17.16
CA ALA A 41 41.92 10.44 18.25
C ALA A 41 40.59 9.71 18.44
N SER A 42 40.62 8.38 18.30
CA SER A 42 39.44 7.51 18.31
C SER A 42 38.82 7.45 19.70
N GLN A 43 37.99 8.43 20.03
CA GLN A 43 37.16 8.41 21.23
C GLN A 43 36.15 7.27 21.12
N LYS A 44 36.44 6.16 21.82
CA LYS A 44 35.54 4.99 21.91
C LYS A 44 34.24 5.44 22.58
N LYS A 45 33.17 5.59 21.81
CA LYS A 45 31.84 5.94 22.33
C LYS A 45 31.41 4.88 23.35
N ARG A 46 31.04 5.31 24.56
CA ARG A 46 30.52 4.41 25.60
C ARG A 46 29.22 3.79 25.12
N ARG A 47 29.06 2.48 25.33
CA ARG A 47 27.81 1.76 24.98
C ARG A 47 26.67 2.32 25.85
N LEU A 48 25.56 2.69 25.22
CA LEU A 48 24.32 3.08 25.91
C LEU A 48 23.83 1.97 26.86
N HIS A 49 23.19 2.36 27.96
CA HIS A 49 22.60 1.40 28.90
C HIS A 49 21.54 0.56 28.18
N THR A 50 21.41 -0.71 28.56
CA THR A 50 20.40 -1.65 28.02
C THR A 50 18.98 -1.07 27.95
N TYR A 51 18.56 -0.36 28.99
CA TYR A 51 17.26 0.31 29.06
C TYR A 51 17.11 1.42 28.02
N GLU A 52 18.12 2.29 27.88
CA GLU A 52 18.12 3.37 26.89
C GLU A 52 18.08 2.81 25.46
N ARG A 53 18.80 1.72 25.21
CA ARG A 53 18.76 1.02 23.93
C ARG A 53 17.38 0.43 23.64
N ALA A 54 16.75 -0.19 24.64
CA ALA A 54 15.41 -0.75 24.50
C ALA A 54 14.36 0.34 24.23
N ARG A 55 14.46 1.47 24.93
CA ARG A 55 13.58 2.63 24.72
C ARG A 55 13.74 3.20 23.31
N ALA A 56 14.97 3.44 22.86
CA ALA A 56 15.24 3.94 21.52
C ALA A 56 14.74 2.98 20.42
N ALA A 57 14.89 1.67 20.62
CA ALA A 57 14.36 0.67 19.69
C ALA A 57 12.82 0.69 19.65
N TYR A 58 12.16 0.79 20.80
CA TYR A 58 10.71 0.89 20.89
C TYR A 58 10.17 2.12 20.15
N GLU A 59 10.78 3.29 20.38
CA GLU A 59 10.39 4.54 19.73
C GLU A 59 10.55 4.47 18.21
N ARG A 60 11.64 3.85 17.71
CA ARG A 60 11.84 3.59 16.28
C ARG A 60 10.75 2.69 15.68
N ILE A 61 10.46 1.57 16.33
CA ILE A 61 9.42 0.63 15.87
C ILE A 61 8.04 1.31 15.83
N GLN A 62 7.74 2.15 16.82
CA GLN A 62 6.47 2.88 16.85
C GLN A 62 6.38 3.92 15.74
N ALA A 63 7.48 4.64 15.47
CA ALA A 63 7.55 5.60 14.37
C ALA A 63 7.38 4.91 13.01
N GLU A 64 8.06 3.79 12.79
CA GLU A 64 7.94 2.97 11.57
C GLU A 64 6.51 2.48 11.37
N ARG A 65 5.88 1.92 12.41
CA ARG A 65 4.48 1.45 12.36
C ARG A 65 3.50 2.60 12.09
N LYS A 66 3.77 3.80 12.59
CA LYS A 66 2.93 4.97 12.32
C LYS A 66 3.07 5.39 10.85
N ALA A 67 4.30 5.52 10.35
CA ALA A 67 4.56 5.87 8.97
C ALA A 67 3.98 4.83 7.98
N GLU A 68 4.09 3.54 8.31
CA GLU A 68 3.51 2.46 7.50
C GLU A 68 1.98 2.53 7.46
N ARG A 69 1.32 2.75 8.61
CA ARG A 69 -0.14 2.92 8.67
C ARG A 69 -0.61 4.11 7.84
N GLU A 70 0.08 5.25 7.92
CA GLU A 70 -0.25 6.44 7.14
C GLU A 70 -0.11 6.18 5.63
N ARG A 71 0.96 5.51 5.20
CA ARG A 71 1.15 5.11 3.79
C ARG A 71 0.05 4.17 3.31
N GLN A 72 -0.25 3.13 4.09
CA GLN A 72 -1.32 2.18 3.74
C GLN A 72 -2.69 2.85 3.69
N GLN A 73 -2.96 3.79 4.60
CA GLN A 73 -4.22 4.52 4.60
C GLN A 73 -4.35 5.41 3.35
N ALA A 74 -3.30 6.15 3.00
CA ALA A 74 -3.28 6.97 1.79
C ALA A 74 -3.49 6.14 0.51
N GLU A 75 -2.89 4.95 0.44
CA GLU A 75 -3.08 4.01 -0.68
C GLU A 75 -4.50 3.45 -0.74
N ARG A 76 -5.08 3.08 0.42
CA ARG A 76 -6.47 2.61 0.49
C ARG A 76 -7.44 3.70 0.05
N GLU A 77 -7.25 4.93 0.51
CA GLU A 77 -8.10 6.07 0.16
C GLU A 77 -8.01 6.40 -1.33
N SER A 78 -6.82 6.38 -1.93
CA SER A 78 -6.66 6.63 -3.37
C SER A 78 -7.33 5.54 -4.21
N ARG A 79 -7.13 4.27 -3.84
CA ARG A 79 -7.79 3.13 -4.48
C ARG A 79 -9.32 3.19 -4.33
N GLN A 80 -9.81 3.53 -3.14
CA GLN A 80 -11.23 3.64 -2.89
C GLN A 80 -11.86 4.77 -3.72
N LYS A 81 -11.24 5.95 -3.78
CA LYS A 81 -11.72 7.07 -4.63
C LYS A 81 -11.79 6.68 -6.11
N ALA A 82 -10.79 5.97 -6.62
CA ALA A 82 -10.80 5.47 -8.00
C ALA A 82 -11.93 4.46 -8.24
N LEU A 83 -12.14 3.52 -7.31
CA LEU A 83 -13.23 2.55 -7.40
C LEU A 83 -14.60 3.19 -7.27
N GLU A 84 -14.78 4.14 -6.36
CA GLU A 84 -16.04 4.85 -6.15
C GLU A 84 -16.46 5.64 -7.37
N SER A 85 -15.54 6.37 -8.01
CA SER A 85 -15.82 7.09 -9.25
C SER A 85 -16.26 6.14 -10.35
N TYR A 86 -15.51 5.06 -10.60
CA TYR A 86 -15.87 4.02 -11.56
C TYR A 86 -17.24 3.39 -11.28
N LEU A 87 -17.48 2.94 -10.04
CA LEU A 87 -18.74 2.29 -9.65
C LEU A 87 -19.93 3.26 -9.72
N SER A 88 -19.73 4.54 -9.44
CA SER A 88 -20.79 5.55 -9.56
C SER A 88 -21.21 5.74 -11.02
N THR A 89 -20.25 5.86 -11.94
CA THR A 89 -20.50 5.97 -13.38
C THR A 89 -21.15 4.70 -13.91
N LYS A 90 -20.59 3.53 -13.56
CA LYS A 90 -21.14 2.23 -13.96
C LYS A 90 -22.60 2.08 -13.53
N ARG A 91 -22.92 2.38 -12.26
CA ARG A 91 -24.30 2.31 -11.75
C ARG A 91 -25.26 3.24 -12.51
N LYS A 92 -24.84 4.46 -12.84
CA LYS A 92 -25.65 5.41 -13.64
C LYS A 92 -25.94 4.86 -15.03
N MET A 93 -24.92 4.35 -15.71
CA MET A 93 -25.06 3.77 -17.05
C MET A 93 -25.93 2.51 -17.03
N ASP A 94 -25.70 1.60 -16.09
CA ASP A 94 -26.51 0.38 -15.93
C ASP A 94 -27.98 0.72 -15.68
N LYS A 95 -28.27 1.76 -14.88
CA LYS A 95 -29.64 2.24 -14.63
C LYS A 95 -30.31 2.75 -15.91
N ALA A 96 -29.58 3.50 -16.74
CA ALA A 96 -30.10 4.01 -18.01
C ALA A 96 -30.35 2.87 -19.01
N LEU A 97 -29.42 1.91 -19.12
CA LEU A 97 -29.55 0.76 -20.02
C LEU A 97 -30.69 -0.18 -19.62
N LYS A 98 -30.89 -0.39 -18.31
CA LYS A 98 -31.98 -1.22 -17.77
C LYS A 98 -33.34 -0.53 -17.78
N LYS A 99 -33.42 0.75 -18.17
CA LYS A 99 -34.67 1.52 -18.18
C LYS A 99 -35.63 0.97 -19.23
N ARG A 100 -36.82 0.56 -18.79
CA ARG A 100 -37.89 0.03 -19.64
C ARG A 100 -39.15 0.88 -19.50
N ASN A 101 -39.99 0.91 -20.54
CA ASN A 101 -41.29 1.57 -20.49
C ASN A 101 -42.32 0.69 -19.73
N LYS A 102 -43.54 1.20 -19.51
CA LYS A 102 -44.61 0.43 -18.82
C LYS A 102 -44.95 -0.89 -19.51
N LYS A 103 -44.70 -0.99 -20.83
CA LYS A 103 -44.90 -2.20 -21.65
C LYS A 103 -43.68 -3.14 -21.63
N GLY A 104 -42.66 -2.85 -20.81
CA GLY A 104 -41.46 -3.69 -20.68
C GLY A 104 -40.50 -3.61 -21.86
N GLN A 105 -40.64 -2.66 -22.79
CA GLN A 105 -39.67 -2.46 -23.87
C GLN A 105 -38.52 -1.56 -23.41
N PRO A 106 -37.30 -1.75 -23.94
CA PRO A 106 -36.17 -0.87 -23.63
C PRO A 106 -36.44 0.58 -24.07
N LYS A 107 -36.04 1.55 -23.25
CA LYS A 107 -36.18 2.98 -23.59
C LYS A 107 -34.99 3.42 -24.45
N LEU A 108 -35.17 3.42 -25.78
CA LEU A 108 -34.11 3.73 -26.77
C LEU A 108 -33.33 5.03 -26.44
N ASN A 109 -34.03 6.14 -26.19
CA ASN A 109 -33.37 7.42 -25.92
C ASN A 109 -32.41 7.36 -24.73
N ALA A 110 -32.75 6.62 -23.67
CA ALA A 110 -31.88 6.46 -22.51
C ALA A 110 -30.62 5.62 -22.83
N GLN A 111 -30.71 4.71 -23.79
CA GLN A 111 -29.56 3.94 -24.27
C GLN A 111 -28.67 4.77 -25.19
N ILE A 112 -29.28 5.62 -26.03
CA ILE A 112 -28.56 6.58 -26.89
C ILE A 112 -27.75 7.56 -26.03
N GLU A 113 -28.32 8.11 -24.96
CA GLU A 113 -27.60 9.00 -24.03
C GLU A 113 -26.31 8.36 -23.50
N VAL A 114 -26.36 7.08 -23.09
CA VAL A 114 -25.19 6.32 -22.61
C VAL A 114 -24.13 6.13 -23.71
N LEU A 115 -24.56 5.93 -24.96
CA LEU A 115 -23.67 5.79 -26.11
C LEU A 115 -22.97 7.12 -26.43
N LEU A 116 -23.73 8.22 -26.42
CA LEU A 116 -23.17 9.57 -26.64
C LEU A 116 -22.14 9.92 -25.56
N GLU A 117 -22.45 9.66 -24.28
CA GLU A 117 -21.51 9.88 -23.17
C GLU A 117 -20.21 9.07 -23.38
N LYS A 118 -20.32 7.81 -23.84
CA LYS A 118 -19.16 6.96 -24.15
C LYS A 118 -18.33 7.48 -25.32
N ILE A 119 -18.95 8.07 -26.34
CA ILE A 119 -18.24 8.65 -27.48
C ILE A 119 -17.52 9.93 -27.03
N GLN A 120 -18.21 10.82 -26.34
CA GLN A 120 -17.62 12.07 -25.83
C GLN A 120 -16.43 11.79 -24.93
N LYS A 121 -16.54 10.84 -23.99
CA LYS A 121 -15.41 10.45 -23.13
C LYS A 121 -14.21 9.92 -23.90
N ARG A 122 -14.42 9.20 -25.01
CA ARG A 122 -13.33 8.73 -25.87
C ARG A 122 -12.68 9.86 -26.68
N GLN A 123 -13.43 10.91 -27.00
CA GLN A 123 -12.92 12.09 -27.72
C GLN A 123 -12.20 13.09 -26.81
N SER A 124 -12.51 13.09 -25.51
CA SER A 124 -11.89 13.97 -24.51
C SER A 124 -10.68 13.35 -23.79
N GLN A 125 -10.35 12.09 -24.07
CA GLN A 125 -9.14 11.40 -23.61
C GLN A 125 -8.05 11.50 -24.68
#